data_AF-A0A2G7M5W3-F1
#
_entry.id   AF-A0A2G7M5W3-F1
#
_cell.length_a   1.000
_cell.length_b   1.000
_cell.length_c   1.000
_cell.angle_alpha   90.00
_cell.angle_beta   90.00
_cell.angle_gamma   90.00
#
_symmetry.space_group_name_H-M   'P 1'
#
loop_
_entity.id
_entity.type
_entity.pdbx_description
1 polymer ?
#
loop_
_entity_poly.entity_id
_entity_poly.type
_entity_poly.pdbx_seq_one_letter_code
_entity_poly.pdbx_strand_id
1 'polypeptide(L)'
;MCRKTNKNYSKEQLGEKVRLPQPYIGGIERGERNISLDTLERLLGALEVSPSEFLRSYKDNYFLSENEKARETVLIDLNALLSTRSVRDIEMIQDLTNNFRGN
;
A
#
# COMPACT_ATOMS: atom_id res chain seq x y z
N MET A 1 13.63 1.44 7.89
CA MET A 1 12.93 0.27 7.30
C MET A 1 12.99 -0.91 8.27
N CYS A 2 14.17 -1.44 8.59
CA CYS A 2 14.37 -2.67 9.36
C CYS A 2 13.73 -2.62 10.77
N ARG A 3 13.86 -1.47 11.47
CA ARG A 3 13.27 -1.25 12.82
C ARG A 3 11.77 -0.99 12.84
N LYS A 4 11.14 -0.79 11.68
CA LYS A 4 9.70 -0.48 11.55
C LYS A 4 8.86 -1.70 11.18
N THR A 5 9.47 -2.88 11.11
CA THR A 5 8.81 -4.13 10.68
C THR A 5 8.83 -5.16 11.81
N ASN A 6 7.86 -6.07 11.82
CA ASN A 6 7.71 -7.10 12.86
C ASN A 6 8.91 -8.07 12.98
N LYS A 7 9.80 -8.11 11.98
CA LYS A 7 10.97 -9.01 11.97
C LYS A 7 12.20 -8.48 12.72
N ASN A 8 12.25 -7.19 13.05
CA ASN A 8 13.33 -6.56 13.82
C ASN A 8 14.76 -6.93 13.36
N TYR A 9 14.99 -7.10 12.05
CA TYR A 9 16.32 -7.42 11.54
C TYR A 9 17.32 -6.27 11.76
N SER A 10 18.58 -6.63 12.03
CA SER A 10 19.70 -5.72 11.83
C SER A 10 19.89 -5.45 10.32
N LYS A 11 20.62 -4.39 9.97
CA LYS A 11 20.87 -4.06 8.55
C LYS A 11 21.74 -5.13 7.88
N GLU A 12 22.65 -5.72 8.66
CA GLU A 12 23.49 -6.85 8.27
C GLU A 12 22.63 -8.07 7.97
N GLN A 13 21.75 -8.46 8.91
CA GLN A 13 20.86 -9.61 8.76
C GLN A 13 19.92 -9.47 7.55
N LEU A 14 19.34 -8.28 7.36
CA LEU A 14 18.49 -8.04 6.19
C LEU A 14 19.32 -8.07 4.91
N GLY A 15 20.50 -7.45 4.91
CA GLY A 15 21.43 -7.45 3.80
C GLY A 15 21.80 -8.87 3.36
N GLU A 16 22.13 -9.76 4.29
CA GLU A 16 22.38 -11.18 4.00
C GLU A 16 21.16 -11.85 3.37
N LYS A 17 19.96 -11.64 3.94
CA LYS A 17 18.71 -12.27 3.48
C LYS A 17 18.34 -11.85 2.07
N VAL A 18 18.58 -10.60 1.71
CA VAL A 18 18.33 -10.08 0.35
C VAL A 18 19.58 -10.01 -0.53
N ARG A 19 20.72 -10.53 -0.09
CA ARG A 19 21.99 -10.49 -0.83
C ARG A 19 22.40 -9.06 -1.25
N LEU A 20 22.25 -8.10 -0.34
CA LEU A 20 22.69 -6.71 -0.50
C LEU A 20 23.69 -6.34 0.60
N PRO A 21 24.74 -5.56 0.31
CA PRO A 21 25.66 -5.09 1.34
C PRO A 21 24.94 -4.25 2.40
N GLN A 22 25.32 -4.40 3.66
CA GLN A 22 24.78 -3.60 4.77
C GLN A 22 24.85 -2.08 4.54
N PRO A 23 25.93 -1.49 3.98
CA PRO A 23 25.96 -0.07 3.65
C PRO A 23 24.92 0.34 2.62
N TYR A 24 24.59 -0.56 1.68
CA TYR A 24 23.56 -0.34 0.66
C TYR A 24 22.17 -0.30 1.30
N ILE A 25 21.85 -1.26 2.19
CA ILE A 25 20.62 -1.24 3.00
C ILE A 25 20.53 0.06 3.81
N GLY A 26 21.62 0.48 4.45
CA GLY A 26 21.67 1.74 5.19
C GLY A 26 21.36 2.96 4.32
N GLY A 27 21.88 3.02 3.09
CA GLY A 27 21.60 4.08 2.13
C GLY A 27 20.14 4.10 1.68
N ILE A 28 19.53 2.93 1.47
CA ILE A 28 18.09 2.80 1.15
C ILE A 28 17.24 3.38 2.28
N GLU A 29 17.54 3.02 3.53
CA GLU A 29 16.76 3.50 4.68
C GLU A 29 16.80 5.01 4.89
N ARG A 30 17.89 5.66 4.46
CA ARG A 30 18.06 7.12 4.51
C ARG A 30 17.52 7.84 3.27
N GLY A 31 17.04 7.10 2.26
CA GLY A 31 16.58 7.69 1.00
C GLY A 31 17.71 8.14 0.06
N GLU A 32 18.95 7.71 0.30
CA GLU A 32 20.14 8.08 -0.49
C GLU A 32 20.38 7.16 -1.70
N ARG A 33 19.50 6.17 -1.92
CA ARG A 33 19.60 5.20 -3.00
C ARG A 33 18.28 5.13 -3.74
N ASN A 34 18.35 5.22 -5.06
CA ASN A 34 17.26 4.83 -5.94
C ASN A 34 17.36 3.32 -6.18
N ILE A 35 16.31 2.57 -5.87
CA ILE A 35 16.28 1.11 -5.98
C ILE A 35 15.30 0.68 -7.08
N SER A 36 15.58 -0.45 -7.72
CA SER A 36 14.64 -1.05 -8.65
C SER A 36 13.42 -1.61 -7.91
N LEU A 37 12.32 -1.80 -8.64
CA LEU A 37 11.12 -2.45 -8.10
C LEU A 37 11.41 -3.90 -7.64
N ASP A 38 12.26 -4.63 -8.37
CA ASP A 38 12.75 -5.96 -7.98
C ASP A 38 13.45 -5.93 -6.60
N THR A 39 14.31 -4.93 -6.39
CA THR A 39 15.02 -4.77 -5.11
C THR A 39 14.03 -4.48 -3.99
N LEU A 40 13.04 -3.62 -4.25
CA LEU A 40 11.98 -3.32 -3.29
C LEU A 40 11.17 -4.58 -2.96
N GLU A 41 10.75 -5.35 -3.96
CA GLU A 41 9.99 -6.59 -3.78
C GLU A 41 10.75 -7.62 -2.94
N ARG A 42 12.05 -7.80 -3.20
CA ARG A 42 12.91 -8.68 -2.39
C ARG A 42 13.03 -8.23 -0.94
N LEU A 43 13.14 -6.92 -0.70
CA LEU A 43 13.17 -6.36 0.65
C LEU A 43 11.84 -6.59 1.38
N LEU A 44 10.73 -6.29 0.71
CA LEU A 44 9.39 -6.49 1.27
C LEU A 44 9.10 -7.96 1.56
N GLY A 45 9.46 -8.86 0.65
CA GLY A 45 9.37 -10.31 0.86
C GLY A 45 10.26 -10.79 2.00
N ALA A 46 11.48 -10.24 2.15
CA ALA A 46 12.34 -10.59 3.27
C ALA A 46 11.80 -10.13 4.62
N LEU A 47 11.12 -8.98 4.64
CA LEU A 47 10.49 -8.38 5.81
C LEU A 47 9.07 -8.91 6.10
N GLU A 48 8.51 -9.73 5.19
CA GLU A 48 7.12 -10.22 5.23
C GLU A 48 6.09 -9.08 5.32
N VAL A 49 6.34 -7.99 4.60
CA VAL A 49 5.45 -6.83 4.51
C VAL A 49 4.88 -6.77 3.10
N SER A 50 3.57 -6.57 2.97
CA SER A 50 2.95 -6.40 1.66
C SER A 50 3.28 -5.02 1.05
N PRO A 51 3.38 -4.89 -0.29
CA PRO A 51 3.59 -3.58 -0.93
C PRO A 51 2.53 -2.54 -0.56
N SER A 52 1.26 -2.96 -0.44
CA SER A 52 0.16 -2.08 -0.03
C SER A 52 0.33 -1.55 1.39
N GLU A 53 0.77 -2.38 2.33
CA GLU A 53 1.08 -1.97 3.70
C GLU A 53 2.27 -1.02 3.75
N PHE A 54 3.35 -1.34 3.02
CA PHE A 54 4.54 -0.49 2.96
C PHE A 54 4.26 0.90 2.40
N LEU A 55 3.40 0.98 1.37
CA LEU A 55 3.02 2.23 0.70
C LEU A 55 1.82 2.93 1.34
N ARG A 56 1.25 2.40 2.43
CA ARG A 56 0.04 2.95 3.06
C ARG A 56 0.24 4.41 3.48
N SER A 57 1.38 4.73 4.09
CA SER A 57 1.68 6.12 4.47
C SER A 57 1.84 7.03 3.25
N TYR A 58 2.21 6.50 2.08
CA TYR A 58 2.27 7.29 0.85
C TYR A 58 0.87 7.61 0.32
N LYS A 59 -0.11 6.69 0.49
CA LYS A 59 -1.53 7.00 0.26
C LYS A 59 -2.03 8.13 1.17
N ASP A 60 -1.65 8.10 2.44
CA ASP A 60 -2.08 9.11 3.42
C ASP A 60 -1.41 10.49 3.19
N ASN A 61 -0.27 10.53 2.49
CA ASN A 61 0.49 11.73 2.16
C ASN A 61 0.11 12.39 0.82
N TYR A 62 -0.86 11.85 0.08
CA TYR A 62 -1.52 12.68 -0.92
C TYR A 62 -2.20 13.83 -0.15
N PHE A 63 -1.90 15.08 -0.51
CA PHE A 63 -2.61 16.25 0.00
C PHE A 63 -4.05 16.22 -0.53
N LEU A 64 -4.83 15.26 -0.04
CA LEU A 64 -6.25 15.21 -0.25
C LEU A 64 -6.85 16.36 0.55
N SER A 65 -7.62 17.20 -0.13
CA SER A 65 -8.56 18.08 0.54
C SER A 65 -9.45 17.27 1.48
N GLU A 66 -10.02 17.93 2.50
CA GLU A 66 -10.96 17.26 3.41
C GLU A 66 -12.13 16.60 2.67
N ASN A 67 -12.54 17.15 1.52
CA ASN A 67 -13.54 16.55 0.66
C ASN A 67 -13.06 15.23 0.02
N GLU A 68 -11.84 15.19 -0.50
CA GLU A 68 -11.25 13.98 -1.09
C GLU A 68 -11.04 12.88 -0.04
N LYS A 69 -10.62 13.24 1.18
CA LYS A 69 -10.54 12.27 2.30
C LYS A 69 -11.90 11.70 2.64
N ALA A 70 -12.92 12.57 2.78
CA ALA A 70 -14.28 12.13 3.07
C ALA A 70 -14.82 11.20 1.95
N ARG A 71 -14.54 11.53 0.69
CA ARG A 71 -14.91 10.70 -0.47
C ARG A 71 -14.21 9.34 -0.43
N GLU A 72 -12.92 9.29 -0.13
CA GLU A 72 -12.16 8.03 -0.03
C GLU A 72 -12.72 7.12 1.06
N THR A 73 -13.03 7.67 2.24
CA THR A 73 -13.67 6.90 3.33
C THR A 73 -14.97 6.26 2.87
N VAL A 74 -15.85 7.02 2.20
CA VAL A 74 -17.12 6.48 1.69
C VAL A 74 -16.89 5.38 0.65
N LEU A 75 -15.89 5.52 -0.23
CA LEU A 75 -15.56 4.50 -1.22
C LEU A 75 -15.00 3.22 -0.59
N ILE A 76 -14.18 3.35 0.45
CA ILE A 76 -13.65 2.21 1.22
C ILE A 76 -14.79 1.43 1.87
N ASP A 77 -15.70 2.13 2.56
CA ASP A 77 -16.84 1.50 3.22
C ASP A 77 -17.79 0.85 2.21
N LEU A 78 -18.05 1.52 1.09
CA LEU A 78 -18.84 0.96 0.00
C LEU A 78 -18.19 -0.30 -0.56
N ASN A 79 -16.88 -0.29 -0.83
CA ASN A 79 -16.17 -1.46 -1.31
C ASN A 79 -16.28 -2.63 -0.32
N ALA A 80 -16.16 -2.39 0.98
CA ALA A 80 -16.32 -3.42 2.00
C ALA A 80 -17.72 -4.05 2.00
N LEU A 81 -18.78 -3.23 1.88
CA LEU A 81 -20.15 -3.70 1.77
C LEU A 81 -20.39 -4.51 0.49
N LEU A 82 -19.88 -4.02 -0.65
CA LEU A 82 -20.07 -4.65 -1.96
C LEU A 82 -19.26 -5.95 -2.10
N SER A 83 -18.11 -6.07 -1.43
CA SER A 83 -17.22 -7.24 -1.53
C SER A 83 -17.88 -8.56 -1.11
N THR A 84 -19.00 -8.52 -0.39
CA THR A 84 -19.74 -9.71 0.08
C THR A 84 -21.05 -9.96 -0.67
N ARG A 85 -21.37 -9.14 -1.68
CA ARG A 85 -22.62 -9.22 -2.45
C ARG A 85 -22.46 -10.02 -3.74
N SER A 86 -23.57 -10.45 -4.31
CA SER A 86 -23.55 -11.13 -5.60
C SER A 86 -23.21 -10.15 -6.73
N VAL A 87 -22.62 -10.65 -7.81
CA VAL A 87 -22.31 -9.83 -8.99
C VAL A 87 -23.56 -9.12 -9.51
N ARG A 88 -24.70 -9.83 -9.54
CA ARG A 88 -26.00 -9.29 -9.95
C ARG A 88 -26.45 -8.09 -9.09
N ASP A 89 -26.26 -8.16 -7.78
CA ASP A 89 -26.63 -7.06 -6.88
C ASP A 89 -25.71 -5.85 -7.10
N ILE A 90 -24.41 -6.09 -7.33
CA ILE A 90 -23.45 -5.03 -7.64
C ILE A 90 -23.81 -4.36 -8.97
N GLU A 91 -24.14 -5.14 -10.01
CA GLU A 91 -24.61 -4.64 -11.30
C GLU A 91 -25.87 -3.78 -11.16
N MET A 92 -26.85 -4.24 -10.37
CA MET A 92 -28.06 -3.45 -10.10
C MET A 92 -27.73 -2.11 -9.42
N ILE A 93 -26.80 -2.09 -8.46
CA ILE A 93 -26.36 -0.85 -7.79
C ILE A 93 -25.62 0.07 -8.77
N GLN A 94 -24.81 -0.48 -9.68
CA GLN A 94 -24.16 0.28 -10.75
C GLN A 94 -25.19 0.93 -11.68
N ASP A 95 -26.21 0.17 -12.10
CA ASP A 95 -27.28 0.66 -12.96
C ASP A 95 -28.07 1.78 -12.29
N LEU A 96 -28.43 1.62 -11.02
CA LEU A 96 -29.08 2.67 -10.24
C LEU A 96 -28.21 3.94 -10.23
N THR A 97 -26.93 3.81 -9.88
CA THR A 97 -25.99 4.95 -9.81
C THR A 97 -25.84 5.67 -11.15
N ASN A 98 -25.83 4.94 -12.26
CA ASN A 98 -25.75 5.52 -13.61
C ASN A 98 -27.02 6.28 -13.98
N ASN A 99 -28.19 5.79 -13.57
CA ASN A 99 -29.49 6.42 -13.84
C ASN A 99 -29.75 7.66 -12.96
N PHE A 100 -29.07 7.80 -11.82
CA PHE A 100 -29.16 8.99 -10.96
C PHE A 100 -28.37 10.21 -11.46
N ARG A 101 -27.69 10.14 -12.62
CA ARG A 101 -26.92 11.28 -13.20
C ARG A 101 -27.77 12.42 -13.78
N GLY A 102 -29.07 12.46 -13.51
CA GLY A 102 -29.98 13.50 -13.99
C GLY A 102 -31.05 13.86 -12.97
N ASN A 103 -30.72 14.79 -12.08
CA ASN A 103 -31.58 15.82 -11.49
C ASN A 103 -30.71 16.84 -10.75
#